data_AF-A0A3M6PZD3-F1
#
_entry.id   AF-A0A3M6PZD3-F1
#
_cell.length_a   1.000
_cell.length_b   1.000
_cell.length_c   1.000
_cell.angle_alpha   90.00
_cell.angle_beta   90.00
_cell.angle_gamma   90.00
#
_symmetry.space_group_name_H-M   'P 1'
#
loop_
_entity.id
_entity.type
_entity.pdbx_description
1 polymer ?
#
loop_
_entity_poly.entity_id
_entity_poly.type
_entity_poly.pdbx_seq_one_letter_code
_entity_poly.pdbx_strand_id
1 'polypeptide(L)'
;MQQSISAAFAAVGGDIKALQGGVIVDSGQNGNGSWVRWGDGTLLCRHRMQIRSANGFATNAIVQTQQGWQFPQPMLVSPLPHLYITDVGQATAMALVKPNWFTYDSVSGKYLGVNHFRAINLGSKESALDINLMAWGRWK
;
A
#
# COMPACT_ATOMS: atom_id res chain seq x y z
N MET A 1 -47.74 -0.40 -20.29
CA MET A 1 -46.91 0.65 -19.66
C MET A 1 -46.35 0.27 -18.30
N GLN A 2 -47.08 -0.43 -17.42
CA GLN A 2 -46.57 -0.80 -16.08
C GLN A 2 -45.45 -1.88 -16.14
N GLN A 3 -45.54 -2.85 -17.05
CA GLN A 3 -44.53 -3.92 -17.22
C GLN A 3 -43.18 -3.44 -17.75
N SER A 4 -43.15 -2.38 -18.56
CA SER A 4 -41.90 -1.83 -19.12
C SER A 4 -41.10 -1.05 -18.09
N ILE A 5 -41.79 -0.41 -17.14
CA ILE A 5 -41.17 0.35 -16.05
C ILE A 5 -40.55 -0.61 -15.03
N SER A 6 -41.24 -1.70 -14.67
CA SER A 6 -40.69 -2.71 -13.76
C SER A 6 -39.46 -3.44 -14.34
N ALA A 7 -39.44 -3.70 -15.65
CA ALA A 7 -38.27 -4.28 -16.32
C ALA A 7 -37.07 -3.33 -16.32
N ALA A 8 -37.31 -2.03 -16.52
CA ALA A 8 -36.25 -1.02 -16.47
C ALA A 8 -35.62 -0.91 -15.06
N PHE A 9 -36.44 -0.95 -14.00
CA PHE A 9 -35.92 -0.94 -12.62
C PHE A 9 -35.14 -2.22 -12.27
N ALA A 10 -35.57 -3.38 -12.79
CA ALA A 10 -34.83 -4.63 -12.60
C ALA A 10 -33.46 -4.60 -13.29
N ALA A 11 -33.36 -4.03 -14.50
CA ALA A 11 -32.11 -3.84 -15.21
C ALA A 11 -31.16 -2.91 -14.46
N VAL A 12 -31.65 -1.73 -14.02
CA VAL A 12 -30.87 -0.79 -13.19
C VAL A 12 -30.41 -1.44 -11.89
N GLY A 13 -31.27 -2.23 -11.23
CA GLY A 13 -30.90 -2.98 -10.03
C GLY A 13 -29.82 -4.04 -10.29
N GLY A 14 -29.82 -4.66 -11.46
CA GLY A 14 -28.77 -5.58 -11.91
C GLY A 14 -27.44 -4.88 -12.14
N ASP A 15 -27.46 -3.74 -12.83
CA ASP A 15 -26.27 -2.93 -13.10
C ASP A 15 -25.67 -2.37 -11.81
N ILE A 16 -26.49 -1.89 -10.87
CA ILE A 16 -26.04 -1.42 -9.55
C ILE A 16 -25.34 -2.55 -8.78
N LYS A 17 -25.87 -3.76 -8.81
CA LYS A 17 -25.22 -4.93 -8.17
C LYS A 17 -23.90 -5.30 -8.85
N ALA A 18 -23.82 -5.19 -10.18
CA ALA A 18 -22.59 -5.44 -10.92
C ALA A 18 -21.50 -4.39 -10.61
N LEU A 19 -21.88 -3.13 -10.39
CA LEU A 19 -20.95 -2.04 -10.03
C LEU A 19 -20.38 -2.18 -8.61
N GLN A 20 -21.03 -2.94 -7.72
CA GLN A 20 -20.60 -3.09 -6.31
C GLN A 20 -19.33 -3.92 -6.11
N GLY A 21 -18.84 -4.65 -7.12
CA GLY A 21 -17.72 -5.59 -6.94
C GLY A 21 -16.41 -5.25 -7.65
N GLY A 22 -16.43 -4.48 -8.74
CA GLY A 22 -15.24 -4.34 -9.63
C GLY A 22 -14.88 -2.93 -10.06
N VAL A 23 -15.68 -1.93 -9.68
CA VAL A 23 -15.50 -0.56 -10.17
C VAL A 23 -14.55 0.20 -9.27
N ILE A 24 -13.67 1.00 -9.88
CA ILE A 24 -12.88 1.98 -9.13
C ILE A 24 -13.83 3.09 -8.66
N VAL A 25 -13.95 3.24 -7.34
CA VAL A 25 -14.83 4.26 -6.72
C VAL A 25 -14.08 5.54 -6.36
N ASP A 26 -12.76 5.45 -6.22
CA ASP A 26 -11.89 6.59 -5.91
C ASP A 26 -10.45 6.23 -6.29
N SER A 27 -9.69 7.19 -6.79
CA SER A 27 -8.27 7.05 -7.08
C SER A 27 -7.60 8.41 -7.10
N GLY A 28 -6.32 8.44 -6.75
CA GLY A 28 -5.59 9.71 -6.74
C GLY A 28 -4.14 9.55 -6.34
N GLN A 29 -3.49 10.68 -6.10
CA GLN A 29 -2.11 10.75 -5.66
C GLN A 29 -1.86 11.97 -4.77
N ASN A 30 -0.89 11.86 -3.87
CA ASN A 30 -0.34 12.94 -3.08
C ASN A 30 1.17 12.70 -2.83
N GLY A 31 1.80 13.50 -1.97
CA GLY A 31 3.23 13.35 -1.64
C GLY A 31 3.61 11.98 -1.06
N ASN A 32 2.63 11.25 -0.53
CA ASN A 32 2.80 9.92 0.04
C ASN A 32 2.56 8.79 -0.97
N GLY A 33 2.33 9.10 -2.25
CA GLY A 33 2.13 8.10 -3.31
C GLY A 33 0.71 8.12 -3.90
N SER A 34 0.35 7.03 -4.56
CA SER A 34 -0.92 6.87 -5.26
C SER A 34 -1.82 5.84 -4.60
N TRP A 35 -3.13 5.97 -4.78
CA TRP A 35 -4.11 4.98 -4.32
C TRP A 35 -5.17 4.66 -5.37
N VAL A 36 -5.76 3.49 -5.22
CA VAL A 36 -6.98 3.06 -5.93
C VAL A 36 -7.88 2.36 -4.92
N ARG A 37 -9.16 2.76 -4.88
CA ARG A 37 -10.23 2.14 -4.11
C ARG A 37 -11.21 1.48 -5.05
N TRP A 38 -11.56 0.24 -4.76
CA TRP A 38 -12.60 -0.49 -5.47
C TRP A 38 -13.90 -0.54 -4.68
N GLY A 39 -15.00 -0.67 -5.40
CA GLY A 39 -16.35 -0.74 -4.86
C GLY A 39 -16.57 -1.93 -3.95
N ASP A 40 -15.75 -2.98 -4.05
CA ASP A 40 -15.77 -4.12 -3.14
C ASP A 40 -15.19 -3.78 -1.76
N GLY A 41 -14.46 -2.68 -1.60
CA GLY A 41 -13.77 -2.24 -0.38
C GLY A 41 -12.26 -2.44 -0.38
N THR A 42 -11.69 -2.94 -1.47
CA THR A 42 -10.25 -3.12 -1.64
C THR A 42 -9.58 -1.77 -1.81
N LEU A 43 -8.41 -1.58 -1.19
CA LEU A 43 -7.55 -0.41 -1.30
C LEU A 43 -6.14 -0.86 -1.66
N LEU A 44 -5.59 -0.29 -2.72
CA LEU A 44 -4.20 -0.43 -3.12
C LEU A 44 -3.51 0.92 -2.98
N CYS A 45 -2.40 0.96 -2.22
CA CYS A 45 -1.52 2.12 -2.11
C CYS A 45 -0.17 1.77 -2.73
N ARG A 46 0.44 2.70 -3.46
CA ARG A 46 1.76 2.52 -4.09
C ARG A 46 2.61 3.76 -3.92
N HIS A 47 3.92 3.56 -3.74
CA HIS A 47 4.87 4.65 -3.67
C HIS A 47 6.26 4.20 -4.14
N ARG A 48 7.09 5.14 -4.57
CA ARG A 48 8.50 4.93 -4.83
C ARG A 48 9.26 5.94 -3.99
N MET A 49 10.20 5.47 -3.20
CA MET A 49 11.00 6.33 -2.34
C MET A 49 12.42 5.83 -2.23
N GLN A 50 13.31 6.74 -1.82
CA GLN A 50 14.67 6.41 -1.48
C GLN A 50 14.81 6.35 0.04
N ILE A 51 15.30 5.23 0.55
CA ILE A 51 15.57 5.04 1.98
C ILE A 51 17.07 5.19 2.26
N ARG A 52 17.39 5.72 3.43
CA ARG A 52 18.73 6.07 3.90
C ARG A 52 18.90 5.61 5.35
N SER A 53 20.14 5.32 5.70
CA SER A 53 20.58 5.02 7.07
C SER A 53 21.64 6.05 7.46
N ALA A 54 21.66 6.47 8.72
CA ALA A 54 22.62 7.46 9.23
C ALA A 54 24.08 7.07 8.94
N ASN A 55 24.39 5.77 8.98
CA ASN A 55 25.73 5.22 8.73
C ASN A 55 25.85 4.55 7.35
N GLY A 56 24.86 4.75 6.48
CA GLY A 56 24.69 3.98 5.25
C GLY A 56 24.28 2.53 5.51
N PHE A 57 24.21 1.75 4.43
CA PHE A 57 23.88 0.34 4.48
C PHE A 57 25.14 -0.50 4.26
N ALA A 58 25.47 -1.35 5.23
CA ALA A 58 26.67 -2.19 5.17
C ALA A 58 26.38 -3.55 4.51
N THR A 59 27.39 -4.09 3.82
CA THR A 59 27.39 -5.43 3.23
C THR A 59 27.14 -6.49 4.31
N ASN A 60 26.30 -7.49 4.02
CA ASN A 60 26.02 -8.62 4.94
C ASN A 60 25.54 -8.23 6.35
N ALA A 61 24.95 -7.03 6.51
CA ALA A 61 24.46 -6.53 7.78
C ALA A 61 22.93 -6.37 7.79
N ILE A 62 22.38 -6.28 9.00
CA ILE A 62 21.00 -5.83 9.23
C ILE A 62 21.05 -4.36 9.60
N VAL A 63 20.46 -3.50 8.76
CA VAL A 63 20.46 -2.05 8.96
C VAL A 63 19.02 -1.55 8.96
N GLN A 64 18.61 -0.96 10.08
CA GLN A 64 17.30 -0.32 10.20
C GLN A 64 17.39 1.17 9.83
N THR A 65 16.40 1.63 9.08
CA THR A 65 16.23 3.04 8.72
C THR A 65 15.35 3.74 9.75
N GLN A 66 15.51 5.06 9.88
CA GLN A 66 14.59 5.93 10.63
C GLN A 66 13.44 6.45 9.75
N GLN A 67 13.37 6.01 8.49
CA GLN A 67 12.37 6.45 7.53
C GLN A 67 11.25 5.42 7.43
N GLY A 68 10.03 5.93 7.35
CA GLY A 68 8.82 5.16 7.11
C GLY A 68 8.08 5.65 5.87
N TRP A 69 6.92 5.05 5.64
CA TRP A 69 5.99 5.46 4.60
C TRP A 69 4.60 5.61 5.18
N GLN A 70 4.07 6.83 5.17
CA GLN A 70 2.66 7.07 5.46
C GLN A 70 1.83 6.69 4.22
N PHE A 71 0.76 5.93 4.37
CA PHE A 71 -0.12 5.62 3.25
C PHE A 71 -0.83 6.88 2.75
N PRO A 72 -1.03 7.02 1.43
CA PRO A 72 -1.77 8.14 0.88
C PRO A 72 -3.26 8.10 1.26
N GLN A 73 -3.78 6.92 1.63
CA GLN A 73 -5.09 6.71 2.25
C GLN A 73 -4.97 5.65 3.36
N PRO A 74 -5.64 5.84 4.51
CA PRO A 74 -5.57 4.91 5.63
C PRO A 74 -6.33 3.61 5.35
N MET A 75 -5.81 2.49 5.85
CA MET A 75 -6.38 1.14 5.69
C MET A 75 -7.02 0.65 7.00
N LEU A 76 -8.05 -0.18 6.91
CA LEU A 76 -8.62 -0.87 8.06
C LEU A 76 -7.62 -1.87 8.65
N VAL A 77 -7.79 -2.16 9.94
CA VAL A 77 -6.95 -3.10 10.68
C VAL A 77 -7.30 -4.55 10.40
N SER A 78 -8.57 -4.83 10.10
CA SER A 78 -9.07 -6.16 9.81
C SER A 78 -9.80 -6.17 8.46
N PRO A 79 -9.40 -7.03 7.52
CA PRO A 79 -8.19 -7.85 7.53
C PRO A 79 -6.90 -7.01 7.56
N LEU A 80 -5.82 -7.60 8.09
CA LEU A 80 -4.50 -6.96 8.16
C LEU A 80 -4.03 -6.61 6.74
N PRO A 81 -3.56 -5.37 6.49
CA PRO A 81 -2.98 -5.03 5.20
C PRO A 81 -1.72 -5.84 4.90
N HIS A 82 -1.51 -6.12 3.64
CA HIS A 82 -0.29 -6.74 3.14
C HIS A 82 0.60 -5.67 2.53
N LEU A 83 1.91 -5.86 2.69
CA LEU A 83 2.92 -4.95 2.16
C LEU A 83 3.91 -5.74 1.31
N TYR A 84 4.19 -5.21 0.14
CA TYR A 84 5.18 -5.70 -0.79
C TYR A 84 6.21 -4.60 -1.06
N ILE A 85 7.47 -4.97 -1.02
CA ILE A 85 8.61 -4.06 -1.17
C ILE A 85 9.60 -4.68 -2.14
N THR A 86 10.04 -3.89 -3.13
CA THR A 86 11.07 -4.30 -4.07
C THR A 86 12.14 -3.23 -4.17
N ASP A 87 13.39 -3.66 -4.27
CA ASP A 87 14.49 -2.79 -4.66
C ASP A 87 14.37 -2.48 -6.15
N VAL A 88 14.70 -1.25 -6.53
CA VAL A 88 14.70 -0.77 -7.93
C VAL A 88 16.10 -0.85 -8.53
N GLY A 89 17.14 -1.04 -7.70
CA GLY A 89 18.54 -1.16 -8.12
C GLY A 89 18.99 -2.59 -8.47
N GLN A 90 20.16 -2.69 -9.12
CA GLN A 90 20.90 -3.93 -9.42
C GLN A 90 21.64 -4.47 -8.18
N ALA A 91 21.14 -4.28 -6.95
CA ALA A 91 21.80 -4.82 -5.78
C ALA A 91 21.68 -6.36 -5.82
N THR A 92 22.81 -7.04 -5.99
CA THR A 92 22.93 -8.50 -6.16
C THR A 92 22.52 -9.34 -4.94
N ALA A 93 21.86 -8.74 -3.94
CA ALA A 93 21.20 -9.45 -2.87
C ALA A 93 20.11 -8.56 -2.26
N MET A 94 18.84 -8.92 -2.48
CA MET A 94 17.72 -8.20 -1.89
C MET A 94 17.56 -8.56 -0.41
N ALA A 95 17.56 -7.49 0.38
CA ALA A 95 17.03 -7.42 1.71
C ALA A 95 15.50 -7.56 1.72
N LEU A 96 14.98 -8.50 2.50
CA LEU A 96 13.59 -8.43 2.92
C LEU A 96 13.40 -7.19 3.80
N VAL A 97 12.82 -6.14 3.21
CA VAL A 97 12.36 -5.00 3.96
C VAL A 97 11.10 -5.41 4.74
N LYS A 98 11.28 -5.88 5.98
CA LYS A 98 10.14 -6.09 6.87
C LYS A 98 9.71 -4.73 7.45
N PRO A 99 8.45 -4.30 7.25
CA PRO A 99 7.93 -3.19 8.03
C PRO A 99 7.97 -3.63 9.50
N ASN A 100 8.72 -2.90 10.34
CA ASN A 100 8.87 -3.34 11.73
C ASN A 100 7.55 -3.12 12.50
N TRP A 101 6.78 -2.09 12.14
CA TRP A 101 5.47 -1.78 12.70
C TRP A 101 4.62 -1.01 11.69
N PHE A 102 3.36 -1.42 11.50
CA PHE A 102 2.38 -0.52 10.93
C PHE A 102 2.08 0.59 11.94
N THR A 103 2.00 1.82 11.46
CA THR A 103 1.56 2.95 12.28
C THR A 103 0.05 2.85 12.44
N TYR A 104 -0.42 2.56 13.66
CA TYR A 104 -1.83 2.45 14.00
C TYR A 104 -2.32 3.72 14.67
N ASP A 105 -3.46 4.24 14.20
CA ASP A 105 -4.19 5.31 14.86
C ASP A 105 -5.35 4.73 15.67
N SER A 106 -5.25 4.83 16.99
CA SER A 106 -6.26 4.33 17.93
C SER A 106 -7.56 5.13 17.92
N VAL A 107 -7.55 6.36 17.40
CA VAL A 107 -8.75 7.20 17.32
C VAL A 107 -9.57 6.82 16.10
N SER A 108 -8.95 6.72 14.92
CA SER A 108 -9.66 6.31 13.69
C SER A 108 -9.80 4.80 13.52
N GLY A 109 -9.06 3.99 14.28
CA GLY A 109 -9.06 2.54 14.16
C GLY A 109 -8.44 2.04 12.85
N LYS A 110 -7.44 2.76 12.31
CA LYS A 110 -6.85 2.50 11.00
C LYS A 110 -5.33 2.43 11.02
N TYR A 111 -4.76 1.69 10.08
CA TYR A 111 -3.35 1.76 9.75
C TYR A 111 -3.07 2.94 8.82
N LEU A 112 -2.16 3.80 9.26
CA LEU A 112 -1.74 5.02 8.58
C LEU A 112 -0.50 4.84 7.72
N GLY A 113 0.24 3.73 7.86
CA GLY A 113 1.51 3.54 7.17
C GLY A 113 2.41 2.52 7.84
N VAL A 114 3.70 2.63 7.55
CA VAL A 114 4.79 1.84 8.15
C VAL A 114 5.86 2.77 8.69
N ASN A 115 6.39 2.45 9.86
CA ASN A 115 7.27 3.39 10.58
C ASN A 115 8.74 3.27 10.16
N HIS A 116 9.20 2.05 9.88
CA HIS A 116 10.60 1.77 9.57
C HIS A 116 10.77 0.68 8.53
N PHE A 117 11.83 0.81 7.74
CA PHE A 117 12.33 -0.21 6.82
C PHE A 117 13.64 -0.80 7.33
N ARG A 118 13.88 -2.07 7.02
CA ARG A 118 15.10 -2.80 7.37
C ARG A 118 15.76 -3.38 6.12
N ALA A 119 17.00 -3.04 5.86
CA ALA A 119 17.83 -3.75 4.89
C ALA A 119 18.57 -4.92 5.58
N ILE A 120 18.77 -6.02 4.86
CA ILE A 120 19.37 -7.28 5.31
C ILE A 120 20.23 -7.81 4.17
N ASN A 121 21.48 -8.16 4.43
CA ASN A 121 22.34 -8.88 3.47
C ASN A 121 22.50 -8.21 2.10
N LEU A 122 22.84 -6.93 2.08
CA LEU A 122 23.24 -6.27 0.83
C LEU A 122 24.56 -6.83 0.32
N GLY A 123 24.69 -6.96 -1.01
CA GLY A 123 25.92 -7.41 -1.67
C GLY A 123 27.02 -6.34 -1.72
N SER A 124 26.66 -5.07 -1.59
CA SER A 124 27.56 -3.91 -1.61
C SER A 124 27.16 -2.91 -0.51
N LYS A 125 28.12 -2.06 -0.14
CA LYS A 125 27.83 -0.93 0.74
C LYS A 125 27.12 0.15 -0.08
N GLU A 126 25.96 0.58 0.38
CA GLU A 126 25.14 1.59 -0.29
C GLU A 126 24.88 2.79 0.62
N SER A 127 24.85 4.00 0.05
CA SER A 127 24.48 5.21 0.80
C SER A 127 22.97 5.42 0.89
N ALA A 128 22.23 4.83 -0.05
CA ALA A 128 20.79 4.89 -0.18
C ALA A 128 20.27 3.68 -0.97
N LEU A 129 19.00 3.31 -0.79
CA LEU A 129 18.33 2.29 -1.58
C LEU A 129 17.05 2.88 -2.16
N ASP A 130 16.83 2.70 -3.46
CA ASP A 130 15.57 3.06 -4.10
C ASP A 130 14.61 1.87 -4.01
N ILE A 131 13.43 2.09 -3.45
CA ILE A 131 12.44 1.02 -3.25
C ILE A 131 11.10 1.38 -3.87
N ASN A 132 10.46 0.38 -4.47
CA ASN A 132 9.05 0.39 -4.82
C ASN A 132 8.26 -0.25 -3.68
N LEU A 133 7.20 0.43 -3.26
CA LEU A 133 6.31 0.04 -2.18
C LEU A 133 4.91 -0.17 -2.72
N MET A 134 4.28 -1.26 -2.31
CA MET A 134 2.89 -1.56 -2.60
C MET A 134 2.22 -2.13 -1.36
N ALA A 135 1.16 -1.49 -0.88
CA ALA A 135 0.34 -2.00 0.21
C ALA A 135 -1.07 -2.30 -0.31
N TRP A 136 -1.64 -3.45 0.04
CA TRP A 136 -3.04 -3.77 -0.23
C TRP A 136 -3.78 -4.04 1.08
N GLY A 137 -5.02 -3.59 1.16
CA GLY A 137 -5.86 -3.77 2.33
C GLY A 137 -7.30 -3.38 2.04
N ARG A 138 -8.01 -2.95 3.08
CA ARG A 138 -9.43 -2.57 3.01
C ARG A 138 -9.65 -1.14 3.43
N TRP A 139 -10.61 -0.46 2.83
CA TRP A 139 -11.02 0.91 3.22
C TRP A 139 -12.45 0.98 3.79
N LYS A 140 -13.23 -0.09 3.60
CA LYS A 140 -14.54 -0.35 4.19
C LYS A 140 -14.69 -1.82 4.56
#